data_AF-A0A7K3RSJ8-F1
#
_entry.id   AF-A0A7K3RSJ8-F1
#
_cell.length_a   1.000
_cell.length_b   1.000
_cell.length_c   1.000
_cell.angle_alpha   90.00
_cell.angle_beta   90.00
_cell.angle_gamma   90.00
#
_symmetry.space_group_name_H-M   'P 1'
#
loop_
_entity.id
_entity.type
_entity.pdbx_description
1 polymer ?
#
loop_
_entity_poly.entity_id
_entity_poly.type
_entity_poly.pdbx_seq_one_letter_code
_entity_poly.pdbx_strand_id
1 'polypeptide(L)'
;TQPRLAPATAAGLDLWTTEIEQALVRILADSPLSEFTDPAGLARAVTGAFVGLEMYEGVDPEGAERAFEALERLAALAGVLDELGPVARRAVRHRLRRTEKVQGGA
;
A
#
# COMPACT_ATOMS: atom_id res chain seq x y z
N THR A 1 7.19 -26.19 -7.26
CA THR A 1 8.11 -25.12 -6.84
C THR A 1 9.54 -25.66 -6.78
N GLN A 2 10.56 -24.78 -6.82
CA GLN A 2 12.00 -25.14 -6.73
C GLN A 2 12.62 -24.57 -5.44
N PRO A 3 12.69 -25.33 -4.31
CA PRO A 3 13.09 -24.79 -3.01
C PRO A 3 14.48 -24.16 -2.98
N ARG A 4 15.43 -24.70 -3.76
CA ARG A 4 16.80 -24.20 -3.84
C ARG A 4 16.90 -22.77 -4.39
N LEU A 5 15.91 -22.33 -5.18
CA LEU A 5 15.89 -20.99 -5.77
C LEU A 5 15.26 -19.97 -4.82
N ALA A 6 14.48 -20.41 -3.84
CA ALA A 6 13.73 -19.51 -2.97
C ALA A 6 14.61 -18.45 -2.26
N PRO A 7 15.81 -18.76 -1.72
CA PRO A 7 16.65 -17.75 -1.09
C PRO A 7 17.14 -16.68 -2.09
N ALA A 8 17.54 -17.09 -3.29
CA ALA A 8 18.03 -16.17 -4.32
C ALA A 8 16.90 -15.28 -4.87
N THR A 9 15.71 -15.87 -5.11
CA THR A 9 14.52 -15.11 -5.52
C THR A 9 14.09 -14.12 -4.44
N ALA A 10 14.06 -14.55 -3.17
CA ALA A 10 13.73 -13.66 -2.05
C ALA A 10 14.71 -12.50 -1.97
N ALA A 11 16.02 -12.76 -2.06
CA ALA A 11 17.03 -11.70 -2.07
C ALA A 11 16.86 -10.72 -3.25
N GLY A 12 16.54 -11.22 -4.44
CA GLY A 12 16.27 -10.37 -5.61
C GLY A 12 15.03 -9.48 -5.42
N LEU A 13 13.96 -10.02 -4.86
CA LEU A 13 12.75 -9.25 -4.56
C LEU A 13 13.00 -8.21 -3.48
N ASP A 14 13.81 -8.53 -2.46
CA ASP A 14 14.12 -7.63 -1.35
C ASP A 14 14.86 -6.36 -1.80
N LEU A 15 15.73 -6.48 -2.82
CA LEU A 15 16.38 -5.32 -3.45
C LEU A 15 15.34 -4.34 -4.01
N TRP A 16 14.31 -4.85 -4.69
CA TRP A 16 13.25 -4.02 -5.24
C TRP A 16 12.30 -3.47 -4.17
N THR A 17 11.92 -4.30 -3.19
CA THR A 17 11.10 -3.88 -2.05
C THR A 17 11.76 -2.75 -1.26
N THR A 18 13.07 -2.80 -1.07
CA THR A 18 13.83 -1.74 -0.36
C THR A 18 13.69 -0.38 -1.06
N GLU A 19 13.79 -0.35 -2.39
CA GLU A 19 13.65 0.90 -3.15
C GLU A 19 12.21 1.45 -3.08
N ILE A 20 11.20 0.56 -3.13
CA ILE A 20 9.80 0.95 -2.92
C ILE A 20 9.61 1.55 -1.52
N GLU A 21 10.16 0.92 -0.48
CA GLU A 21 10.08 1.43 0.89
C GLU A 21 10.64 2.85 0.99
N GLN A 22 11.81 3.11 0.42
CA GLN A 22 12.40 4.46 0.42
C GLN A 22 11.54 5.49 -0.32
N ALA A 23 10.87 5.10 -1.40
CA ALA A 23 9.92 5.98 -2.08
C ALA A 23 8.69 6.24 -1.20
N LEU A 24 8.13 5.21 -0.58
CA LEU A 24 6.97 5.33 0.30
C LEU A 24 7.27 6.17 1.54
N VAL A 25 8.43 6.01 2.17
CA VAL A 25 8.85 6.86 3.31
C VAL A 25 8.82 8.34 2.93
N ARG A 26 9.33 8.69 1.74
CA ARG A 26 9.35 10.08 1.27
C ARG A 26 7.96 10.61 0.94
N ILE A 27 7.15 9.83 0.22
CA ILE A 27 5.80 10.23 -0.19
C ILE A 27 4.88 10.38 1.02
N LEU A 28 4.96 9.44 1.96
CA LEU A 28 4.07 9.40 3.11
C LEU A 28 4.48 10.40 4.20
N ALA A 29 5.74 10.85 4.26
CA ALA A 29 6.22 11.77 5.31
C ALA A 29 5.34 13.03 5.47
N ASP A 30 4.93 13.63 4.36
CA ASP A 30 4.10 14.85 4.35
C ASP A 30 2.60 14.56 4.19
N SER A 31 2.22 13.27 4.08
CA SER A 31 0.82 12.87 3.94
C SER A 31 0.09 12.90 5.29
N PRO A 32 -1.19 13.30 5.33
CA PRO A 32 -2.08 13.11 6.48
C PRO A 32 -2.24 11.65 6.92
N LEU A 33 -1.81 10.68 6.11
CA LEU A 33 -1.85 9.25 6.42
C LEU A 33 -0.58 8.73 7.11
N SER A 34 0.45 9.56 7.29
CA SER A 34 1.77 9.15 7.78
C SER A 34 1.73 8.38 9.11
N GLU A 35 0.85 8.76 10.03
CA GLU A 35 0.74 8.09 11.34
C GLU A 35 -0.04 6.77 11.32
N PHE A 36 -0.75 6.49 10.21
CA PHE A 36 -1.63 5.34 10.03
C PHE A 36 -1.05 4.32 9.04
N THR A 37 0.17 4.55 8.58
CA THR A 37 0.82 3.73 7.55
C THR A 37 2.13 3.16 8.08
N ASP A 38 2.43 1.94 7.65
CA ASP A 38 3.71 1.28 7.85
C ASP A 38 4.39 1.18 6.48
N PRO A 39 5.34 2.09 6.14
CA PRO A 39 5.99 2.09 4.84
C PRO A 39 6.66 0.76 4.48
N ALA A 40 7.24 0.05 5.45
CA ALA A 40 7.91 -1.24 5.22
C ALA A 40 6.89 -2.35 4.89
N GLY A 41 5.81 -2.44 5.67
CA GLY A 41 4.70 -3.34 5.39
C GLY A 41 4.03 -3.05 4.03
N LEU A 42 3.80 -1.77 3.72
CA LEU A 42 3.24 -1.33 2.44
C LEU A 42 4.17 -1.65 1.27
N ALA A 43 5.48 -1.50 1.41
CA ALA A 43 6.43 -1.86 0.36
C ALA A 43 6.33 -3.35 -0.02
N ARG A 44 6.20 -4.24 0.98
CA ARG A 44 5.96 -5.67 0.73
C ARG A 44 4.60 -5.93 0.10
N ALA A 45 3.56 -5.24 0.54
CA ALA A 45 2.23 -5.37 -0.04
C ALA A 45 2.22 -4.96 -1.52
N VAL A 46 2.86 -3.84 -1.88
CA VAL A 46 2.98 -3.36 -3.26
C VAL A 46 3.80 -4.33 -4.11
N THR A 47 4.96 -4.78 -3.60
CA THR A 47 5.81 -5.78 -4.27
C THR A 47 5.01 -7.05 -4.57
N GLY A 48 4.29 -7.58 -3.58
CA GLY A 48 3.48 -8.78 -3.71
C GLY A 48 2.27 -8.58 -4.63
N ALA A 49 1.61 -7.43 -4.55
CA ALA A 49 0.47 -7.09 -5.41
C ALA A 49 0.89 -7.05 -6.88
N PHE A 50 2.01 -6.42 -7.22
CA PHE A 50 2.54 -6.42 -8.58
C PHE A 50 2.80 -7.84 -9.10
N VAL A 51 3.55 -8.66 -8.34
CA VAL A 51 3.81 -10.06 -8.74
C VAL A 51 2.50 -10.83 -8.90
N GLY A 52 1.55 -10.64 -7.99
CA GLY A 52 0.24 -11.26 -8.05
C GLY A 52 -0.58 -10.81 -9.27
N LEU A 53 -0.57 -9.52 -9.60
CA LEU A 53 -1.29 -8.94 -10.73
C LEU A 53 -0.71 -9.41 -12.07
N GLU A 54 0.61 -9.44 -12.22
CA GLU A 54 1.29 -9.99 -13.41
C GLU A 54 0.95 -11.47 -13.63
N MET A 55 0.88 -12.25 -12.54
CA MET A 55 0.45 -13.65 -12.61
C MET A 55 -1.04 -13.79 -12.91
N TYR A 56 -1.87 -12.87 -12.40
CA TYR A 56 -3.32 -12.89 -12.57
C TYR A 56 -3.73 -12.47 -13.99
N GLU A 57 -3.05 -11.49 -14.59
CA GLU A 57 -3.30 -11.02 -15.96
C GLU A 57 -3.18 -12.15 -16.99
N GLY A 58 -2.22 -13.06 -16.82
CA GLY A 58 -2.08 -14.24 -17.69
C GLY A 58 -3.23 -15.26 -17.58
N VAL A 59 -4.10 -15.14 -16.59
CA VAL A 59 -5.21 -16.08 -16.29
C VAL A 59 -6.59 -15.42 -16.48
N ASP A 60 -6.75 -14.18 -16.03
CA ASP A 60 -7.99 -13.39 -16.11
C ASP A 60 -7.63 -11.91 -16.39
N PRO A 61 -7.43 -11.55 -17.67
CA PRO A 61 -7.05 -10.18 -18.05
C PRO A 61 -8.06 -9.13 -17.61
N GLU A 62 -9.36 -9.41 -17.75
CA GLU A 62 -10.42 -8.50 -17.31
C GLU A 62 -10.43 -8.33 -15.79
N GLY A 63 -10.15 -9.40 -15.05
CA GLY A 63 -9.97 -9.33 -13.61
C GLY A 63 -8.78 -8.47 -13.20
N ALA A 64 -7.65 -8.59 -13.89
CA ALA A 64 -6.48 -7.76 -13.66
C ALA A 64 -6.78 -6.28 -13.93
N GLU A 65 -7.46 -5.97 -15.05
CA GLU A 65 -7.91 -4.61 -15.38
C GLU A 65 -8.82 -4.03 -14.29
N ARG A 66 -9.83 -4.79 -13.82
CA ARG A 66 -10.70 -4.37 -12.71
C ARG A 66 -9.92 -4.13 -11.42
N ALA A 67 -8.89 -4.92 -11.15
CA ALA A 67 -8.06 -4.73 -9.96
C ALA A 67 -7.24 -3.44 -10.06
N PHE A 68 -6.65 -3.13 -11.21
CA PHE A 68 -5.97 -1.87 -11.45
C PHE A 68 -6.92 -0.66 -11.34
N GLU A 69 -8.11 -0.72 -11.94
CA GLU A 69 -9.12 0.35 -11.78
C GLU A 69 -9.49 0.60 -10.31
N ALA A 70 -9.61 -0.47 -9.50
CA ALA A 70 -9.89 -0.34 -8.08
C ALA A 70 -8.74 0.36 -7.34
N LEU A 71 -7.48 0.04 -7.68
CA LEU A 71 -6.31 0.71 -7.13
C LEU A 71 -6.25 2.20 -7.54
N GLU A 72 -6.59 2.54 -8.78
CA GLU A 72 -6.67 3.94 -9.24
C GLU A 72 -7.71 4.73 -8.46
N ARG A 73 -8.88 4.14 -8.18
CA ARG A 73 -9.91 4.78 -7.34
C ARG A 73 -9.43 5.01 -5.91
N LEU A 74 -8.66 4.08 -5.34
CA LEU A 74 -8.04 4.26 -4.02
C LEU A 74 -6.99 5.38 -4.05
N ALA A 75 -6.17 5.46 -5.10
CA ALA A 75 -5.20 6.54 -5.28
C ALA A 75 -5.89 7.91 -5.40
N ALA A 76 -6.99 7.99 -6.15
CA ALA A 76 -7.79 9.22 -6.25
C ALA A 76 -8.35 9.65 -4.87
N LEU A 77 -8.85 8.69 -4.08
CA LEU A 77 -9.31 8.96 -2.72
C LEU A 77 -8.17 9.47 -1.81
N ALA A 78 -6.99 8.86 -1.91
CA ALA A 78 -5.81 9.34 -1.17
C ALA A 78 -5.43 10.77 -1.57
N GLY A 79 -5.47 11.11 -2.86
CA GLY A 79 -5.24 12.46 -3.35
C GLY A 79 -6.22 13.48 -2.77
N VAL A 80 -7.51 13.15 -2.67
CA VAL A 80 -8.51 14.02 -2.02
C VAL A 80 -8.16 14.25 -0.55
N LEU A 81 -7.67 13.23 0.16
CA LEU A 81 -7.22 13.38 1.55
C LEU A 81 -6.00 14.30 1.67
N ASP A 82 -5.05 14.20 0.74
CA ASP A 82 -3.88 15.06 0.67
C ASP A 82 -4.27 16.52 0.37
N GLU A 83 -5.36 16.79 -0.34
CA GLU A 83 -5.85 18.15 -0.61
C GLU A 83 -6.66 18.77 0.54
N LEU A 84 -7.03 18.00 1.56
CA LEU A 84 -7.82 18.52 2.68
C LEU A 84 -7.09 19.65 3.43
N GLY A 85 -7.83 20.72 3.73
CA GLY A 85 -7.34 21.78 4.62
C GLY A 85 -7.10 21.29 6.07
N PRO A 86 -6.35 22.05 6.89
CA PRO A 86 -5.91 21.62 8.22
C PRO A 86 -7.03 21.17 9.18
N VAL A 87 -8.21 21.80 9.09
CA VAL A 87 -9.37 21.49 9.93
C VAL A 87 -9.98 20.15 9.55
N ALA A 88 -10.19 19.91 8.25
CA ALA A 88 -10.74 18.65 7.75
C ALA A 88 -9.79 17.48 8.05
N ARG A 89 -8.48 17.66 7.83
CA ARG A 89 -7.45 16.67 8.21
C ARG A 89 -7.53 16.28 9.68
N ARG A 90 -7.67 17.27 10.58
CA ARG A 90 -7.77 17.02 12.03
C ARG A 90 -9.03 16.25 12.41
N ALA A 91 -10.15 16.53 11.76
CA ALA A 91 -11.41 15.80 11.97
C ALA A 91 -11.29 14.33 11.53
N VAL A 92 -10.72 14.08 10.34
CA VAL A 92 -10.47 12.72 9.81
C VAL A 92 -9.55 11.95 10.75
N ARG A 93 -8.40 12.53 11.11
CA ARG A 93 -7.44 11.93 12.06
C ARG A 93 -8.09 11.55 13.38
N HIS A 94 -8.91 12.44 13.94
CA HIS A 94 -9.61 12.18 15.19
C HIS A 94 -10.57 10.99 15.07
N ARG A 95 -11.28 10.87 13.94
CA ARG A 95 -12.20 9.75 13.68
C ARG A 95 -11.45 8.44 13.49
N LEU A 96 -10.38 8.40 12.70
CA LEU A 96 -9.56 7.20 12.47
C LEU A 96 -9.02 6.62 13.79
N ARG A 97 -8.38 7.45 14.61
CA ARG A 97 -7.88 7.05 15.95
C ARG A 97 -8.97 6.50 16.87
N ARG A 98 -10.20 7.00 16.74
CA ARG A 98 -11.33 6.50 17.54
C ARG A 98 -11.73 5.10 17.10
N THR A 99 -11.76 4.84 15.81
CA THR A 99 -12.10 3.52 15.24
C THR A 99 -11.04 2.47 15.54
N GLU A 100 -9.75 2.80 15.43
CA GLU A 100 -8.65 1.88 15.78
C GLU A 100 -8.72 1.42 17.24
N LYS A 101 -8.99 2.35 18.17
CA LYS A 101 -9.17 2.01 19.59
C LYS A 101 -10.36 1.10 19.85
N VAL A 102 -11.42 1.19 19.04
CA VAL A 102 -12.58 0.31 19.15
C VAL A 102 -12.26 -1.09 18.62
N GLN A 103 -11.42 -1.21 17.58
CA GLN A 103 -11.00 -2.51 17.03
C GLN A 103 -9.90 -3.21 17.85
N GLY A 104 -8.98 -2.46 18.48
CA GLY A 104 -7.93 -3.03 19.33
C GLY A 104 -8.32 -3.28 20.79
N GLY A 105 -9.56 -2.95 21.18
CA GLY A 105 -10.12 -3.19 22.51
C GLY A 105 -11.09 -4.36 22.60
N ALA A 106 -11.19 -5.18 21.54
CA ALA A 106 -12.00 -6.39 21.45
C ALA A 106 -11.11 -7.64 21.55
#